data_AF-A0AA43EE57-F1
#
_entry.id   AF-A0AA43EE57-F1
#
_cell.length_a   1.000
_cell.length_b   1.000
_cell.length_c   1.000
_cell.angle_alpha   90.00
_cell.angle_beta   90.00
_cell.angle_gamma   90.00
#
_symmetry.space_group_name_H-M   'P 1'
#
loop_
_entity.id
_entity.type
_entity.pdbx_description
1 polymer ?
#
loop_
_entity_poly.entity_id
_entity_poly.type
_entity_poly.pdbx_seq_one_letter_code
_entity_poly.pdbx_strand_id
1 'polypeptide(L)'
;MWFIRSFLIFAGVVGFLWIGMENADQTIDFTLFTRDYPGLALNVLMLFVFVTGMAFSFVISVLNELSLRRQLSQARRALTHMDREIATLRSLPLDDGDSAHGGQER
;
A
#
# COMPACT_ATOMS: atom_id res chain seq x y z
N MET A 1 14.16 1.53 -6.85
CA MET A 1 12.85 1.01 -7.32
C MET A 1 11.78 2.09 -7.47
N TRP A 2 11.62 3.03 -6.53
CA TRP A 2 10.64 4.13 -6.67
C TRP A 2 10.83 4.98 -7.93
N PHE A 3 12.08 5.37 -8.26
CA PHE A 3 12.37 6.12 -9.48
C PHE A 3 12.01 5.40 -10.77
N ILE A 4 12.31 4.10 -10.89
CA ILE A 4 11.97 3.29 -12.07
C ILE A 4 10.45 3.20 -12.22
N ARG A 5 9.73 2.99 -11.12
CA ARG A 5 8.27 2.97 -11.11
C ARG A 5 7.70 4.32 -11.56
N SER A 6 8.21 5.43 -11.05
CA SER A 6 7.78 6.77 -11.44
C SER A 6 8.09 7.05 -12.92
N PHE A 7 9.26 6.64 -13.40
CA PHE A 7 9.64 6.79 -14.81
C PHE A 7 8.74 5.99 -15.74
N LEU A 8 8.42 4.74 -15.40
CA LEU A 8 7.51 3.89 -16.18
C LEU A 8 6.09 4.47 -16.24
N ILE A 9 5.57 4.98 -15.11
CA ILE A 9 4.26 5.64 -15.08
C ILE A 9 4.28 6.89 -15.96
N PHE A 10 5.33 7.70 -15.84
CA PHE A 10 5.49 8.90 -16.67
C PHE A 10 5.54 8.57 -18.16
N ALA A 11 6.40 7.62 -18.56
CA ALA A 11 6.50 7.17 -19.94
C ALA A 11 5.16 6.62 -20.47
N GLY A 12 4.44 5.87 -19.64
CA GLY A 12 3.11 5.37 -19.97
C GLY A 12 2.08 6.48 -20.20
N VAL A 13 2.05 7.50 -19.34
CA VAL A 13 1.15 8.65 -19.50
C VAL A 13 1.49 9.45 -20.75
N VAL A 14 2.78 9.72 -21.00
CA VAL A 14 3.23 10.42 -22.21
C VAL A 14 2.86 9.65 -23.47
N GLY A 15 3.13 8.34 -23.51
CA GLY A 15 2.77 7.49 -24.65
C GLY A 15 1.27 7.42 -24.88
N PHE A 16 0.47 7.36 -23.80
CA PHE A 16 -0.98 7.37 -23.87
C PHE A 16 -1.52 8.67 -24.47
N LEU A 17 -1.02 9.82 -24.01
CA LEU A 17 -1.38 11.12 -24.55
C LEU A 17 -0.96 11.27 -26.01
N TRP A 18 0.24 10.80 -26.36
CA TRP A 18 0.75 10.82 -27.74
C TRP A 18 -0.19 10.07 -28.69
N ILE A 19 -0.59 8.85 -28.34
CA ILE A 19 -1.55 8.06 -29.12
C ILE A 19 -2.90 8.76 -29.19
N GLY A 20 -3.37 9.34 -28.08
CA GLY A 20 -4.64 10.06 -28.03
C GLY A 20 -4.69 11.29 -28.94
N MET A 21 -3.57 12.03 -29.06
CA MET A 21 -3.48 13.17 -29.98
C MET A 21 -3.45 12.72 -31.45
N GLU A 22 -2.67 11.69 -31.78
CA GLU A 22 -2.55 11.20 -33.16
C GLU A 22 -3.87 10.66 -33.71
N ASN A 23 -4.75 10.17 -32.82
CA ASN A 23 -6.04 9.60 -33.19
C ASN A 23 -7.22 10.50 -32.76
N ALA A 24 -6.99 11.80 -32.54
CA ALA A 24 -8.02 12.71 -32.02
C ALA A 24 -9.24 12.85 -32.94
N ASP A 25 -9.05 12.77 -34.26
CA ASP A 25 -10.11 12.89 -35.26
C ASP A 25 -10.76 11.55 -35.62
N GLN A 26 -10.32 10.44 -35.03
CA GLN A 26 -10.89 9.14 -35.31
C GLN A 26 -12.18 8.92 -34.50
N THR A 27 -13.21 8.47 -35.20
CA THR A 27 -14.47 8.02 -34.61
C THR A 27 -14.58 6.50 -34.73
N ILE A 28 -15.10 5.86 -33.69
CA ILE A 28 -15.32 4.42 -33.64
C ILE A 28 -16.78 4.12 -33.28
N ASP A 29 -17.25 2.97 -33.73
CA ASP A 29 -18.52 2.42 -33.28
C ASP A 29 -18.26 1.60 -32.01
N PHE A 30 -18.77 2.08 -30.87
CA PHE A 30 -18.53 1.49 -29.56
C PHE A 30 -19.80 0.88 -29.00
N THR A 31 -19.78 -0.41 -28.71
CA THR A 31 -20.90 -1.11 -28.05
C THR A 31 -20.59 -1.30 -26.57
N LEU A 32 -21.44 -0.74 -25.71
CA LEU A 32 -21.38 -0.95 -24.26
C LEU A 32 -22.60 -1.74 -23.78
N PHE A 33 -22.35 -2.96 -23.33
CA PHE A 33 -23.37 -3.94 -22.91
C PHE A 33 -24.40 -4.26 -24.01
N THR A 34 -25.46 -3.46 -24.11
CA THR A 34 -26.57 -3.63 -25.05
C THR A 34 -26.88 -2.33 -25.80
N ARG A 35 -26.03 -1.31 -25.67
CA ARG A 35 -26.20 -0.04 -26.38
C ARG A 35 -25.02 0.23 -27.29
N ASP A 36 -25.35 0.58 -28.53
CA ASP A 36 -24.40 1.03 -29.54
C ASP A 36 -24.30 2.54 -29.52
N TYR A 37 -23.06 3.03 -29.52
CA TYR A 37 -22.70 4.43 -29.62
C TYR A 37 -21.89 4.60 -30.91
N PRO A 38 -22.56 4.77 -32.06
CA PRO A 38 -21.89 4.96 -33.33
C PRO A 38 -21.23 6.34 -33.38
N GLY A 39 -20.08 6.42 -34.05
CA GLY A 39 -19.35 7.67 -34.27
C GLY A 39 -18.78 8.32 -32.99
N LEU A 40 -18.49 7.53 -31.95
CA LEU A 40 -17.89 8.04 -30.73
C LEU A 40 -16.43 8.43 -31.00
N ALA A 41 -16.04 9.64 -30.61
CA ALA A 41 -14.66 10.08 -30.75
C ALA A 41 -13.73 9.23 -29.86
N LEU A 42 -12.67 8.68 -30.45
CA LEU A 42 -11.77 7.74 -29.79
C LEU A 42 -11.09 8.36 -28.57
N ASN A 43 -10.73 9.65 -28.67
CA ASN A 43 -10.15 10.43 -27.57
C ASN A 43 -11.04 10.48 -26.32
N VAL A 44 -12.37 10.59 -26.49
CA VAL A 44 -13.34 10.59 -25.39
C VAL A 44 -13.37 9.22 -24.71
N LEU A 45 -13.37 8.13 -25.49
CA LEU A 45 -13.32 6.78 -24.95
C LEU A 45 -12.00 6.54 -24.21
N MET A 46 -10.87 6.93 -24.80
CA MET A 46 -9.55 6.84 -24.18
C MET A 46 -9.52 7.58 -22.84
N LEU A 47 -9.99 8.83 -22.81
CA LEU A 47 -10.09 9.60 -21.58
C LEU A 47 -10.93 8.87 -20.52
N PHE A 48 -12.07 8.30 -20.90
CA PHE A 48 -12.95 7.59 -19.99
C PHE A 48 -12.27 6.35 -19.38
N VAL A 49 -11.60 5.55 -20.20
CA VAL A 49 -10.84 4.37 -19.75
C VAL A 49 -9.69 4.78 -18.84
N PHE A 50 -8.99 5.88 -19.15
CA PHE A 50 -7.88 6.37 -18.34
C PHE A 50 -8.34 6.86 -16.97
N VAL A 51 -9.40 7.68 -16.92
CA VAL A 51 -9.97 8.20 -15.66
C VAL A 51 -10.53 7.07 -14.80
N THR A 52 -11.25 6.12 -15.38
CA THR A 52 -11.79 4.96 -14.65
C THR A 52 -10.67 4.06 -14.11
N GLY A 53 -9.62 3.82 -14.90
CA GLY A 53 -8.42 3.10 -14.45
C GLY A 53 -7.72 3.81 -13.30
N MET A 54 -7.56 5.14 -13.37
CA MET A 54 -6.99 5.93 -12.27
C MET A 54 -7.85 5.89 -11.00
N ALA A 55 -9.17 6.04 -11.13
CA ALA A 55 -10.08 5.94 -10.00
C ALA A 55 -9.98 4.57 -9.32
N PHE A 56 -9.93 3.49 -10.11
CA PHE A 56 -9.79 2.14 -9.58
C PHE A 56 -8.44 1.94 -8.89
N SER A 57 -7.35 2.43 -9.48
CA SER A 57 -6.01 2.39 -8.87
C SER A 57 -5.97 3.18 -7.56
N PHE A 58 -6.62 4.34 -7.51
CA PHE A 58 -6.72 5.16 -6.31
C PHE A 58 -7.43 4.41 -5.18
N VAL A 59 -8.58 3.78 -5.48
CA VAL A 59 -9.32 2.96 -4.49
C VAL A 59 -8.45 1.84 -3.93
N ILE A 60 -7.76 1.10 -4.80
CA ILE A 60 -6.84 0.03 -4.35
C ILE A 60 -5.71 0.60 -3.47
N SER A 61 -5.14 1.75 -3.86
CA SER A 61 -4.09 2.40 -3.10
C SER A 61 -4.54 2.80 -1.71
N VAL A 62 -5.75 3.35 -1.58
CA VAL A 62 -6.34 3.72 -0.28
C VAL A 62 -6.55 2.48 0.60
N LEU A 63 -7.09 1.39 0.04
CA LEU A 63 -7.30 0.14 0.79
C LEU A 63 -5.97 -0.46 1.27
N ASN A 64 -4.95 -0.45 0.41
CA ASN A 64 -3.60 -0.92 0.78
C ASN A 64 -2.98 -0.07 1.88
N GLU A 65 -3.09 1.25 1.80
CA GLU A 65 -2.58 2.17 2.83
C GLU A 65 -3.27 1.92 4.19
N LEU A 66 -4.59 1.69 4.19
CA LEU A 66 -5.33 1.35 5.42
C LEU A 66 -4.86 0.03 6.02
N SER A 67 -4.66 -1.00 5.20
CA SER A 67 -4.12 -2.29 5.64
C SER A 67 -2.71 -2.14 6.23
N LEU A 68 -1.86 -1.37 5.56
CA LEU A 68 -0.48 -1.12 5.97
C LEU A 68 -0.42 -0.39 7.32
N ARG A 69 -1.27 0.62 7.52
CA ARG A 69 -1.40 1.34 8.79
C ARG A 69 -1.84 0.43 9.93
N ARG A 70 -2.79 -0.48 9.67
CA ARG A 70 -3.23 -1.47 10.68
C ARG A 70 -2.09 -2.39 11.07
N GLN A 71 -1.37 -2.95 10.10
CA GLN A 71 -0.20 -3.81 10.36
C GLN A 71 0.88 -3.06 11.15
N LEU A 72 1.17 -1.81 10.79
CA LEU A 72 2.15 -0.98 11.48
C LEU A 72 1.74 -0.70 12.93
N SER A 73 0.45 -0.47 13.19
CA SER A 73 -0.07 -0.28 14.56
C SER A 73 0.05 -1.55 15.40
N GLN A 74 -0.19 -2.72 14.81
CA GLN A 74 -0.03 -4.02 15.49
C GLN A 74 1.44 -4.31 15.77
N ALA A 75 2.32 -4.10 14.79
CA ALA A 75 3.76 -4.27 14.94
C ALA A 75 4.34 -3.38 16.05
N ARG A 76 3.90 -2.12 16.14
CA ARG A 76 4.30 -1.21 17.22
C ARG A 76 3.85 -1.70 18.60
N ARG A 77 2.61 -2.18 18.73
CA ARG A 77 2.10 -2.73 20.00
C ARG A 77 2.90 -3.96 20.43
N ALA A 78 3.25 -4.84 19.49
CA ALA A 78 4.07 -6.00 19.78
C ALA A 78 5.47 -5.62 20.27
N LEU A 79 6.11 -4.62 19.65
CA LEU A 79 7.40 -4.09 20.12
C LEU A 79 7.30 -3.55 21.55
N THR A 80 6.29 -2.72 21.85
CA THR A 80 6.11 -2.18 23.21
C THR A 80 5.81 -3.27 24.25
N HIS A 81 5.13 -4.35 23.86
CA HIS A 81 4.88 -5.49 24.75
C HIS A 81 6.18 -6.23 25.07
N MET A 82 6.97 -6.56 24.05
CA MET A 82 8.28 -7.20 24.18
C MET A 82 9.24 -6.34 25.03
N ASP A 83 9.27 -5.02 24.82
CA ASP A 83 10.10 -4.11 25.63
C ASP A 83 9.71 -4.13 27.11
N ARG A 84 8.41 -4.23 27.42
CA ARG A 84 7.91 -4.34 28.80
C ARG A 84 8.29 -5.68 29.43
N GLU A 85 8.20 -6.77 28.68
CA GLU A 85 8.64 -8.09 29.16
C GLU A 85 10.13 -8.08 29.49
N ILE A 86 10.97 -7.53 28.61
CA ILE A 86 12.41 -7.40 28.85
C ILE A 86 12.68 -6.52 30.08
N ALA A 87 11.99 -5.39 30.22
CA ALA A 87 12.14 -4.52 31.39
C ALA A 87 11.73 -5.21 32.70
N THR A 88 10.66 -6.00 32.66
CA THR A 88 10.19 -6.79 33.81
C THR A 88 11.21 -7.87 34.18
N LEU A 89 11.73 -8.61 33.20
CA LEU A 89 12.76 -9.63 33.42
C LEU A 89 14.06 -9.04 33.96
N ARG A 90 14.42 -7.82 33.55
CA ARG A 90 15.62 -7.11 34.06
C ARG A 90 15.43 -6.50 35.45
N SER A 91 14.20 -6.26 35.88
CA SER A 91 13.88 -5.71 37.19
C SER A 91 13.45 -6.76 38.19
N LEU A 92 13.38 -8.04 37.78
CA LEU A 92 13.26 -9.14 38.71
C LEU A 92 14.51 -9.11 39.61
N PRO A 93 14.36 -8.94 40.93
CA PRO A 93 15.48 -9.12 41.83
C PRO A 93 16.01 -10.53 41.60
N LEU A 94 17.32 -10.64 41.33
CA LEU A 94 18.01 -11.92 41.46
C LEU A 94 17.73 -12.37 42.89
N ASP A 95 17.00 -13.46 43.02
CA ASP A 95 16.75 -14.08 44.31
C ASP A 95 18.12 -14.57 44.82
N ASP A 96 18.81 -13.72 45.58
CA ASP A 96 20.06 -14.03 46.30
C ASP A 96 19.79 -15.00 47.48
N GLY A 97 18.71 -15.78 47.39
CA GLY A 97 18.21 -16.70 48.38
C GLY A 97 18.75 -18.11 48.21
N ASP A 98 20.08 -18.30 48.14
CA ASP A 98 20.68 -19.57 48.59
C ASP A 98 22.17 -19.48 48.98
N SER A 99 22.63 -18.35 49.52
CA SER A 99 23.99 -18.22 50.09
C SER A 99 24.01 -18.03 51.62
N ALA A 100 22.87 -18.13 52.30
CA ALA A 100 22.75 -17.86 53.74
C ALA A 100 22.46 -19.12 54.60
N HIS A 101 23.00 -20.28 54.21
CA HIS A 101 23.17 -21.44 55.09
C HIS A 101 24.67 -21.78 55.28
N GLY A 102 25.44 -20.75 55.64
CA GLY A 102 26.74 -20.89 56.27
C GLY A 102 26.67 -20.38 57.70
N GLY A 103 26.81 -21.29 58.67
CA GLY A 103 27.18 -20.93 60.04
C GLY A 103 26.02 -20.70 61.00
N GLN A 104 25.52 -21.78 61.60
CA GLN A 104 25.23 -21.71 63.03
C GLN A 104 25.75 -22.98 63.70
N GLU A 105 27.02 -22.89 64.10
CA GLU A 105 27.57 -23.65 65.21
C GLU A 105 26.66 -23.47 66.43
N ARG A 106 26.24 -24.59 67.04
CA ARG A 106 26.34 -24.87 68.48
C ARG A 106 25.77 -26.23 68.82
#